data_AF-A0AAV7ZQX0-F1
#
_entry.id   AF-A0AAV7ZQX0-F1
#
_cell.length_a   1.000
_cell.length_b   1.000
_cell.length_c   1.000
_cell.angle_alpha   90.00
_cell.angle_beta   90.00
_cell.angle_gamma   90.00
#
_symmetry.space_group_name_H-M   'P 1'
#
loop_
_entity.id
_entity.type
_entity.pdbx_description
1 polymer ?
#
loop_
_entity_poly.entity_id
_entity_poly.type
_entity_poly.pdbx_seq_one_letter_code
_entity_poly.pdbx_strand_id
1 'polypeptide(L)'
;MEILQLMFPDLSIEVLIAAREINNNNPEQTADFLLDPKNVTMLVESFSIQTGSGVNSDNFEEKKSPRKQPNEEQNKPKRKNETKIDEEKNSDWSDDTDDITTTDSYPTVTDEEDRDEFLDENSEEFVSEDNDDLFVIKQDSKLLGMSKFDPKDYDKRKSFLPPTEEVKGLLTLNPRQTTVMKYVVSVSKKKSEEAYSQVLDKLAKMKFNKNDLDKTLIYIRDAAPVIIHFNSNTFDKLLNDTHYRNLFEINKQKYNKSSGNRVHHESQLFNNIYEKFGTRNHCDPFERPKYGSLNIVNDQKGVKCCSCYGECHMELKGVKLRTTFANMDSFHTKNLASCEYYCHVLSEFSEKELKAIVEVGTGRATWKNSSLIANYKECQIHGPVKLSENIKVIAFPENLKSKFSKKVHQFAKINNCAVRWF
;
A
#
# COMPACT_ATOMS: atom_id res chain seq x y z
N MET A 1 12.13 -12.99 -9.31
CA MET A 1 12.39 -12.84 -10.75
C MET A 1 11.31 -12.00 -11.39
N GLU A 2 10.20 -12.56 -11.84
CA GLU A 2 9.11 -11.77 -12.45
C GLU A 2 8.53 -10.68 -11.54
N ILE A 3 8.50 -10.84 -10.21
CA ILE A 3 8.09 -9.75 -9.30
C ILE A 3 9.13 -8.63 -9.29
N LEU A 4 10.42 -8.98 -9.15
CA LEU A 4 11.49 -8.00 -9.18
C LEU A 4 11.50 -7.27 -10.53
N GLN A 5 11.18 -7.93 -11.64
CA GLN A 5 11.04 -7.27 -12.93
C GLN A 5 9.81 -6.37 -13.02
N LEU A 6 8.70 -6.69 -12.35
CA LEU A 6 7.55 -5.80 -12.27
C LEU A 6 7.82 -4.54 -11.42
N MET A 7 8.63 -4.69 -10.37
CA MET A 7 8.99 -3.59 -9.45
C MET A 7 10.16 -2.76 -9.99
N PHE A 8 11.09 -3.42 -10.68
CA PHE A 8 12.22 -2.82 -11.37
C PHE A 8 12.12 -3.14 -12.86
N PRO A 9 11.17 -2.53 -13.60
CA PRO A 9 10.98 -2.81 -15.02
C PRO A 9 12.21 -2.44 -15.87
N ASP A 10 13.13 -1.65 -15.31
CA ASP A 10 14.40 -1.29 -15.95
C ASP A 10 15.51 -2.31 -15.69
N LEU A 11 15.36 -3.19 -14.69
CA LEU A 11 16.20 -4.38 -14.55
C LEU A 11 15.63 -5.45 -15.47
N SER A 12 16.37 -5.74 -16.54
CA SER A 12 16.00 -6.82 -17.45
C SER A 12 15.90 -8.15 -16.67
N ILE A 13 15.05 -9.07 -17.14
CA ILE A 13 14.92 -10.37 -16.46
C ILE A 13 16.24 -11.13 -16.46
N GLU A 14 17.06 -10.89 -17.48
CA GLU A 14 18.41 -11.44 -17.64
C GLU A 14 19.36 -10.94 -16.55
N VAL A 15 19.31 -9.66 -16.17
CA VAL A 15 20.09 -9.11 -15.04
C VAL A 15 19.68 -9.77 -13.72
N LEU A 16 18.38 -9.93 -13.51
CA LEU A 16 17.89 -10.61 -12.31
C LEU A 16 18.29 -12.10 -12.31
N ILE A 17 18.30 -12.77 -13.48
CA ILE A 17 18.69 -14.19 -13.63
C ILE A 17 20.19 -14.35 -13.36
N ALA A 18 21.02 -13.50 -13.96
CA ALA A 18 22.46 -13.51 -13.73
C ALA A 18 22.80 -13.25 -12.27
N ALA A 19 22.14 -12.29 -11.61
CA ALA A 19 22.33 -12.06 -10.18
C ALA A 19 22.02 -13.32 -9.36
N ARG A 20 21.02 -14.10 -9.75
CA ARG A 20 20.65 -15.34 -9.07
C ARG A 20 21.63 -16.47 -9.35
N GLU A 21 22.10 -16.59 -10.59
CA GLU A 21 23.10 -17.58 -11.00
C GLU A 21 24.45 -17.34 -10.32
N ILE A 22 24.94 -16.09 -10.28
CA ILE A 22 26.16 -15.69 -9.57
C ILE A 22 26.12 -16.14 -8.11
N ASN A 23 24.94 -16.09 -7.50
CA ASN A 23 24.75 -16.40 -6.10
C ASN A 23 24.20 -17.81 -5.86
N ASN A 24 24.43 -18.75 -6.78
CA ASN A 24 24.06 -20.17 -6.64
C ASN A 24 22.59 -20.38 -6.25
N ASN A 25 21.69 -19.55 -6.77
CA ASN A 25 20.27 -19.54 -6.41
C ASN A 25 19.95 -19.26 -4.93
N ASN A 26 20.92 -18.82 -4.13
CA ASN A 26 20.71 -18.39 -2.76
C ASN A 26 19.98 -17.03 -2.77
N PRO A 27 18.73 -16.94 -2.27
CA PRO A 27 17.94 -15.71 -2.33
C PRO A 27 18.55 -14.57 -1.50
N GLU A 28 19.19 -14.87 -0.37
CA GLU A 28 19.81 -13.85 0.49
C GLU A 28 21.02 -13.24 -0.19
N GLN A 29 21.91 -14.08 -0.73
CA GLN A 29 23.08 -13.61 -1.48
C GLN A 29 22.67 -12.89 -2.77
N THR A 30 21.63 -13.36 -3.46
CA THR A 30 21.08 -12.69 -4.65
C THR A 30 20.52 -11.31 -4.31
N ALA A 31 19.80 -11.19 -3.20
CA ALA A 31 19.30 -9.90 -2.72
C ALA A 31 20.48 -8.98 -2.39
N ASP A 32 21.41 -9.43 -1.55
CA ASP A 32 22.57 -8.64 -1.15
C ASP A 32 23.42 -8.20 -2.36
N PHE A 33 23.54 -9.06 -3.39
CA PHE A 33 24.17 -8.73 -4.66
C PHE A 33 23.41 -7.65 -5.44
N LEU A 34 22.09 -7.78 -5.61
CA LEU A 34 21.25 -6.80 -6.32
C LEU A 34 21.12 -5.46 -5.59
N LEU A 35 21.47 -5.41 -4.31
CA LEU A 35 21.40 -4.21 -3.48
C LEU A 35 22.68 -3.37 -3.52
N ASP A 36 23.79 -3.91 -4.01
CA ASP A 36 25.00 -3.13 -4.29
C ASP A 36 24.87 -2.50 -5.68
N PRO A 37 24.79 -1.15 -5.78
CA PRO A 37 24.72 -0.47 -7.07
C PRO A 37 25.88 -0.86 -8.00
N LYS A 38 27.07 -1.15 -7.47
CA LYS A 38 28.22 -1.56 -8.28
C LYS A 38 27.98 -2.91 -8.94
N ASN A 39 27.37 -3.85 -8.24
CA ASN A 39 27.04 -5.17 -8.77
C ASN A 39 25.95 -5.09 -9.83
N VAL A 40 24.94 -4.24 -9.61
CA VAL A 40 23.89 -3.98 -10.60
C VAL A 40 24.48 -3.30 -11.84
N THR A 41 25.30 -2.26 -11.68
CA THR A 41 26.00 -1.60 -12.78
C THR A 41 26.89 -2.58 -13.53
N MET A 42 27.69 -3.40 -12.82
CA MET A 42 28.53 -4.43 -13.42
C MET A 42 27.71 -5.44 -14.24
N LEU A 43 26.55 -5.88 -13.72
CA LEU A 43 25.66 -6.76 -14.49
C LEU A 43 25.12 -6.06 -15.73
N VAL A 44 24.56 -4.86 -15.59
CA VAL A 44 24.01 -4.09 -16.72
C VAL A 44 25.07 -3.82 -17.79
N GLU A 45 26.29 -3.47 -17.40
CA GLU A 45 27.44 -3.27 -18.30
C GLU A 45 27.86 -4.59 -18.97
N SER A 46 27.96 -5.68 -18.22
CA SER A 46 28.34 -7.00 -18.77
C SER A 46 27.34 -7.49 -19.83
N PHE A 47 26.04 -7.23 -19.63
CA PHE A 47 25.00 -7.53 -20.62
C PHE A 47 25.04 -6.57 -21.82
N SER A 48 25.26 -5.28 -21.60
CA SER A 48 25.38 -4.28 -22.68
C SER A 48 26.56 -4.58 -23.62
N ILE A 49 27.65 -5.13 -23.08
CA ILE A 49 28.81 -5.59 -23.85
C ILE A 49 28.48 -6.85 -24.67
N GLN A 50 27.72 -7.80 -24.09
CA GLN A 50 27.37 -9.05 -24.77
C GLN A 50 26.32 -8.88 -25.88
N THR A 51 25.39 -7.92 -25.75
CA THR A 51 24.32 -7.69 -26.74
C THR A 51 24.74 -6.80 -27.91
N GLY A 52 25.97 -6.26 -27.91
CA GLY A 52 26.49 -5.42 -29.01
C GLY A 52 25.76 -4.09 -29.19
N SER A 53 24.91 -3.69 -28.25
CA SER A 53 24.14 -2.43 -28.28
C SER A 53 24.94 -1.26 -27.70
N GLY A 54 26.20 -1.13 -28.09
CA GLY A 54 26.99 0.05 -27.80
C GLY A 54 26.46 1.24 -28.60
N VAL A 55 25.95 2.26 -27.92
CA VAL A 55 25.67 3.57 -28.52
C VAL A 55 27.02 4.17 -28.92
N ASN A 56 27.37 4.05 -30.20
CA ASN A 56 28.45 4.84 -30.80
C ASN A 56 28.00 6.30 -30.83
N SER A 57 28.50 7.09 -29.88
CA SER A 57 28.41 8.55 -29.92
C SER A 57 29.53 9.11 -30.77
N ASP A 58 29.55 8.81 -32.07
CA ASP A 58 30.36 9.53 -33.08
C ASP A 58 29.86 9.17 -34.49
N ASN A 59 29.69 10.19 -35.33
CA ASN A 59 29.26 10.20 -36.74
C ASN A 59 27.75 10.37 -37.02
N PHE A 60 27.31 11.62 -37.01
CA PHE A 60 26.21 12.10 -37.85
C PHE A 60 26.80 12.66 -39.16
N GLU A 61 26.87 11.84 -40.21
CA GLU A 61 26.98 12.33 -41.59
C GLU A 61 25.64 12.11 -42.30
N GLU A 62 25.07 13.22 -42.80
CA GLU A 62 23.88 13.25 -43.62
C GLU A 62 24.03 12.41 -44.89
N LYS A 63 23.15 11.44 -45.09
CA LYS A 63 22.81 10.96 -46.44
C LYS A 63 21.31 10.98 -46.66
N LYS A 64 20.90 11.94 -47.50
CA LYS A 64 19.59 12.05 -48.14
C LYS A 64 19.34 10.83 -49.03
N SER A 65 18.11 10.32 -49.02
CA SER A 65 17.59 9.47 -50.09
C SER A 65 16.07 9.62 -50.28
N PRO A 66 15.56 9.31 -51.48
CA PRO A 66 14.53 10.13 -52.11
C PRO A 66 13.10 9.58 -52.03
N ARG A 67 12.15 10.51 -52.15
CA ARG A 67 10.72 10.31 -52.40
C ARG A 67 10.45 9.31 -53.53
N LYS A 68 9.53 8.37 -53.27
CA LYS A 68 8.60 7.82 -54.28
C LYS A 68 7.19 7.70 -53.66
N GLN A 69 6.22 8.21 -54.40
CA GLN A 69 4.78 7.92 -54.34
C GLN A 69 4.36 7.56 -55.79
N PRO A 70 3.11 7.12 -56.04
CA PRO A 70 2.37 6.03 -55.41
C PRO A 70 1.89 5.04 -56.51
N ASN A 71 1.35 3.87 -56.14
CA ASN A 71 0.50 3.10 -57.07
C ASN A 71 -0.72 2.55 -56.32
N GLU A 72 -1.88 2.94 -56.85
CA GLU A 72 -3.15 2.20 -56.94
C GLU A 72 -2.89 0.70 -57.28
N GLU A 73 -3.71 -0.31 -56.99
CA GLU A 73 -5.15 -0.44 -56.94
C GLU A 73 -5.49 -1.89 -56.45
N GLN A 74 -6.77 -2.15 -56.18
CA GLN A 74 -7.51 -3.43 -56.31
C GLN A 74 -7.80 -4.33 -55.08
N ASN A 75 -9.11 -4.30 -54.74
CA ASN A 75 -10.05 -5.43 -54.60
C ASN A 75 -9.79 -6.54 -53.58
N LYS A 76 -10.62 -6.59 -52.51
CA LYS A 76 -11.10 -7.86 -51.92
C LYS A 76 -12.56 -7.78 -51.40
N PRO A 77 -13.31 -8.89 -51.46
CA PRO A 77 -14.77 -8.91 -51.31
C PRO A 77 -15.26 -9.09 -49.87
N LYS A 78 -16.48 -8.59 -49.64
CA LYS A 78 -17.32 -8.80 -48.45
C LYS A 78 -17.73 -10.28 -48.32
N ARG A 79 -17.48 -10.90 -47.16
CA ARG A 79 -18.19 -12.10 -46.71
C ARG A 79 -19.06 -11.76 -45.51
N LYS A 80 -20.37 -11.96 -45.68
CA LYS A 80 -21.36 -12.05 -44.62
C LYS A 80 -21.24 -13.42 -43.97
N ASN A 81 -21.06 -13.48 -42.66
CA ASN A 81 -21.36 -14.67 -41.87
C ASN A 81 -22.45 -14.28 -40.87
N GLU A 82 -23.67 -14.68 -41.19
CA GLU A 82 -24.78 -14.81 -40.26
C GLU A 82 -24.46 -16.00 -39.34
N THR A 83 -24.41 -15.75 -38.04
CA THR A 83 -24.37 -16.82 -37.03
C THR A 83 -25.64 -16.69 -36.22
N LYS A 84 -26.49 -17.71 -36.34
CA LYS A 84 -27.68 -17.93 -35.52
C LYS A 84 -27.25 -18.02 -34.06
N ILE A 85 -27.91 -17.24 -33.20
CA ILE A 85 -27.87 -17.43 -31.75
C ILE A 85 -29.15 -18.20 -31.42
N ASP A 86 -28.96 -19.42 -30.92
CA ASP A 86 -30.03 -20.26 -30.42
C ASP A 86 -30.50 -19.74 -29.06
N GLU A 87 -31.82 -19.70 -28.92
CA GLU A 87 -32.55 -19.39 -27.70
C GLU A 87 -32.40 -20.55 -26.70
N GLU A 88 -31.74 -20.31 -25.56
CA GLU A 88 -31.85 -21.19 -24.39
C GLU A 88 -32.32 -20.41 -23.16
N LYS A 89 -33.63 -20.58 -22.91
CA LYS A 89 -34.28 -20.85 -21.62
C LYS A 89 -33.68 -20.16 -20.39
N ASN A 90 -34.28 -19.01 -20.07
CA ASN A 90 -34.35 -18.47 -18.72
C ASN A 90 -34.96 -19.51 -17.77
N SER A 91 -34.20 -19.91 -16.75
CA SER A 91 -34.73 -20.57 -15.56
C SER A 91 -34.70 -19.58 -14.40
N ASP A 92 -35.91 -19.32 -13.90
CA ASP A 92 -36.26 -18.68 -12.64
C ASP A 92 -35.24 -18.94 -11.52
N TRP A 93 -34.65 -17.87 -11.01
CA TRP A 93 -34.19 -17.78 -9.63
C TRP A 93 -34.93 -16.60 -9.01
N SER A 94 -35.92 -16.93 -8.21
CA SER A 94 -36.73 -16.02 -7.42
C SER A 94 -35.87 -15.24 -6.43
N ASP A 95 -36.13 -13.93 -6.38
CA ASP A 95 -35.79 -13.01 -5.30
C ASP A 95 -36.13 -13.60 -3.93
N ASP A 96 -35.10 -13.89 -3.13
CA ASP A 96 -35.19 -13.85 -1.67
C ASP A 96 -34.22 -12.75 -1.21
N THR A 97 -34.76 -11.54 -1.10
CA THR A 97 -34.09 -10.39 -0.48
C THR A 97 -34.31 -10.44 1.02
N ASP A 98 -33.50 -11.23 1.72
CA ASP A 98 -33.40 -11.15 3.18
C ASP A 98 -32.46 -10.00 3.56
N ASP A 99 -33.10 -8.92 4.00
CA ASP A 99 -32.54 -7.73 4.63
C ASP A 99 -31.90 -8.12 5.98
N ILE A 100 -30.60 -8.43 5.96
CA ILE A 100 -29.79 -8.68 7.17
C ILE A 100 -28.96 -7.43 7.47
N THR A 101 -29.56 -6.50 8.20
CA THR A 101 -28.85 -5.47 8.96
C THR A 101 -28.20 -6.14 10.18
N THR A 102 -26.95 -6.58 10.05
CA THR A 102 -26.12 -7.00 11.20
C THR A 102 -25.20 -5.86 11.61
N THR A 103 -25.73 -4.98 12.45
CA THR A 103 -24.92 -4.14 13.33
C THR A 103 -24.36 -5.03 14.44
N ASP A 104 -23.11 -5.48 14.29
CA ASP A 104 -22.34 -6.03 15.42
C ASP A 104 -21.92 -4.87 16.35
N SER A 105 -22.87 -4.42 17.16
CA SER A 105 -22.61 -3.54 18.31
C SER A 105 -22.01 -4.37 19.45
N TYR A 106 -20.79 -4.03 19.85
CA TYR A 106 -20.23 -4.47 21.13
C TYR A 106 -21.12 -3.94 22.28
N PRO A 107 -21.38 -4.73 23.34
CA PRO A 107 -22.23 -4.28 24.44
C PRO A 107 -21.53 -3.16 25.23
N THR A 108 -22.07 -1.95 25.15
CA THR A 108 -21.82 -0.88 26.11
C THR A 108 -22.53 -1.20 27.41
N VAL A 109 -21.77 -1.33 28.49
CA VAL A 109 -22.29 -1.31 29.86
C VAL A 109 -22.73 0.13 30.14
N THR A 110 -24.03 0.36 30.23
CA THR A 110 -24.61 1.59 30.76
C THR A 110 -25.21 1.27 32.12
N ASP A 111 -24.48 1.62 33.18
CA ASP A 111 -25.08 1.91 34.48
C ASP A 111 -25.18 3.43 34.56
N GLU A 112 -26.38 3.95 34.27
CA GLU A 112 -26.84 5.26 34.69
C GLU A 112 -27.28 5.14 36.16
N GLU A 113 -26.76 6.00 37.04
CA GLU A 113 -27.53 6.55 38.15
C GLU A 113 -26.79 7.77 38.73
N ASP A 114 -27.52 8.88 38.79
CA ASP A 114 -27.38 10.07 39.63
C ASP A 114 -26.13 10.98 39.49
N ARG A 115 -26.35 12.22 39.04
CA ARG A 115 -26.38 13.41 39.94
C ARG A 115 -26.51 14.76 39.20
N ASP A 116 -27.53 15.47 39.66
CA ASP A 116 -27.61 16.88 40.03
C ASP A 116 -27.41 18.00 39.00
N GLU A 117 -28.55 18.69 38.81
CA GLU A 117 -28.70 20.09 38.44
C GLU A 117 -27.66 21.00 39.11
N PHE A 118 -26.96 21.79 38.30
CA PHE A 118 -26.51 23.12 38.69
C PHE A 118 -26.70 24.07 37.51
N LEU A 119 -27.66 24.97 37.65
CA LEU A 119 -27.73 26.23 36.91
C LEU A 119 -26.58 27.11 37.39
N ASP A 120 -25.86 27.74 36.47
CA ASP A 120 -25.46 29.12 36.70
C ASP A 120 -25.38 29.92 35.40
N GLU A 121 -25.88 31.14 35.54
CA GLU A 121 -26.05 32.16 34.52
C GLU A 121 -24.74 32.95 34.31
N ASN A 122 -24.70 33.68 33.18
CA ASN A 122 -23.80 34.79 32.88
C ASN A 122 -22.37 34.43 32.43
N SER A 123 -22.06 34.76 31.17
CA SER A 123 -21.30 36.00 30.90
C SER A 123 -21.02 36.19 29.41
N GLU A 124 -21.57 37.29 28.90
CA GLU A 124 -20.92 38.30 28.06
C GLU A 124 -20.57 37.98 26.60
N GLU A 125 -21.36 38.65 25.76
CA GLU A 125 -21.05 39.11 24.41
C GLU A 125 -19.64 39.70 24.30
N PHE A 126 -18.88 39.25 23.31
CA PHE A 126 -17.81 40.05 22.73
C PHE A 126 -18.06 40.22 21.24
N VAL A 127 -18.58 41.39 20.90
CA VAL A 127 -18.60 41.96 19.56
C VAL A 127 -17.21 42.52 19.28
N SER A 128 -16.61 42.15 18.14
CA SER A 128 -15.58 42.97 17.53
C SER A 128 -15.80 43.01 16.02
N GLU A 129 -16.24 44.18 15.57
CA GLU A 129 -16.30 44.62 14.19
C GLU A 129 -14.90 44.89 13.61
N ASP A 130 -14.86 44.84 12.28
CA ASP A 130 -13.91 45.46 11.35
C ASP A 130 -12.47 44.93 11.24
N ASN A 131 -12.15 44.36 10.08
CA ASN A 131 -11.51 45.16 9.02
C ASN A 131 -11.49 44.43 7.67
N ASP A 132 -11.95 45.17 6.66
CA ASP A 132 -11.77 44.94 5.23
C ASP A 132 -10.29 44.79 4.84
N ASP A 133 -9.98 43.75 4.08
CA ASP A 133 -8.98 43.85 3.01
C ASP A 133 -9.24 42.74 1.97
N LEU A 134 -10.18 43.06 1.08
CA LEU A 134 -10.58 42.27 -0.07
C LEU A 134 -9.47 42.35 -1.15
N PHE A 135 -8.42 41.54 -1.02
CA PHE A 135 -7.47 41.32 -2.11
C PHE A 135 -8.12 40.51 -3.24
N VAL A 136 -8.64 41.22 -4.24
CA VAL A 136 -9.01 40.64 -5.53
C VAL A 136 -7.72 40.25 -6.26
N ILE A 137 -7.24 39.03 -6.04
CA ILE A 137 -6.23 38.41 -6.90
C ILE A 137 -6.95 38.00 -8.19
N LYS A 138 -6.76 38.78 -9.25
CA LYS A 138 -7.02 38.32 -10.62
C LYS A 138 -6.17 37.07 -10.84
N GLN A 139 -6.81 35.90 -10.91
CA GLN A 139 -6.18 34.65 -11.32
C GLN A 139 -5.73 34.78 -12.78
N ASP A 140 -4.46 35.12 -12.98
CA ASP A 140 -3.79 34.88 -14.25
C ASP A 140 -3.51 33.38 -14.37
N SER A 141 -4.42 32.67 -15.05
CA SER A 141 -4.33 31.24 -15.37
C SER A 141 -3.14 30.86 -16.27
N LYS A 142 -2.31 31.83 -16.66
CA LYS A 142 -1.09 31.64 -17.46
C LYS A 142 0.19 31.40 -16.67
N LEU A 143 0.19 31.58 -15.34
CA LEU A 143 1.39 31.46 -14.50
C LEU A 143 1.57 30.08 -13.83
N LEU A 144 0.57 29.20 -13.91
CA LEU A 144 0.76 27.78 -13.65
C LEU A 144 1.23 27.14 -14.95
N GLY A 145 2.55 27.13 -15.18
CA GLY A 145 3.20 26.42 -16.28
C GLY A 145 2.97 24.90 -16.20
N MET A 146 1.73 24.46 -16.37
CA MET A 146 1.34 23.08 -16.55
C MET A 146 1.73 22.70 -17.98
N SER A 147 3.04 22.52 -18.21
CA SER A 147 3.52 21.78 -19.38
C SER A 147 2.78 20.44 -19.41
N LYS A 148 2.37 19.99 -20.60
CA LYS A 148 1.79 18.65 -20.78
C LYS A 148 2.62 17.64 -19.98
N PHE A 149 1.96 16.95 -19.05
CA PHE A 149 2.55 15.89 -18.24
C PHE A 149 3.29 14.91 -19.16
N ASP A 150 4.60 14.77 -18.99
CA ASP A 150 5.39 13.72 -19.63
C ASP A 150 5.39 12.50 -18.70
N PRO A 151 4.81 11.35 -19.11
CA PRO A 151 4.89 10.10 -18.35
C PRO A 151 6.31 9.73 -17.92
N LYS A 152 7.35 10.18 -18.65
CA LYS A 152 8.76 9.95 -18.30
C LYS A 152 9.21 10.64 -17.01
N ASP A 153 8.54 11.70 -16.57
CA ASP A 153 8.87 12.37 -15.29
C ASP A 153 8.32 11.62 -14.07
N TYR A 154 7.35 10.72 -14.25
CA TYR A 154 6.91 9.79 -13.19
C TYR A 154 8.04 8.81 -12.82
N ASP A 155 8.96 8.56 -13.76
CA ASP A 155 9.93 7.48 -13.77
C ASP A 155 11.24 7.77 -13.03
N LYS A 156 11.52 9.03 -12.71
CA LYS A 156 12.73 9.42 -11.95
C LYS A 156 12.79 8.84 -10.53
N ARG A 157 11.68 8.30 -10.02
CA ARG A 157 11.63 7.55 -8.74
C ARG A 157 12.30 6.17 -8.79
N LYS A 158 12.62 5.67 -9.99
CA LYS A 158 13.22 4.35 -10.22
C LYS A 158 14.70 4.23 -9.82
N SER A 159 15.39 5.35 -9.57
CA SER A 159 16.81 5.33 -9.19
C SER A 159 17.06 4.88 -7.74
N PHE A 160 16.02 4.76 -6.91
CA PHE A 160 16.18 4.38 -5.52
C PHE A 160 15.93 2.88 -5.32
N LEU A 161 16.98 2.15 -4.96
CA LEU A 161 16.86 0.77 -4.53
C LEU A 161 16.11 0.73 -3.18
N PRO A 162 15.06 -0.10 -3.03
CA PRO A 162 14.37 -0.22 -1.76
C PRO A 162 15.31 -0.82 -0.68
N PRO A 163 14.98 -0.64 0.61
CA PRO A 163 15.78 -1.19 1.70
C PRO A 163 16.00 -2.71 1.56
N THR A 164 17.19 -3.17 1.93
CA THR A 164 17.58 -4.60 1.85
C THR A 164 16.57 -5.55 2.48
N GLU A 165 16.09 -5.20 3.67
CA GLU A 165 15.11 -5.97 4.42
C GLU A 165 13.76 -6.10 3.71
N GLU A 166 13.38 -5.10 2.92
CA GLU A 166 12.15 -5.12 2.12
C GLU A 166 12.25 -6.08 0.94
N VAL A 167 13.40 -6.09 0.25
CA VAL A 167 13.67 -7.06 -0.81
C VAL A 167 13.71 -8.48 -0.25
N LYS A 168 14.38 -8.71 0.88
CA LYS A 168 14.40 -10.01 1.56
C LYS A 168 12.99 -10.46 1.91
N GLY A 169 12.17 -9.58 2.48
CA GLY A 169 10.76 -9.84 2.76
C GLY A 169 9.98 -10.30 1.54
N LEU A 170 10.11 -9.58 0.41
CA LEU A 170 9.45 -9.92 -0.84
C LEU A 170 9.85 -11.31 -1.37
N LEU A 171 11.12 -11.71 -1.21
CA LEU A 171 11.61 -13.01 -1.63
C LEU A 171 11.08 -14.18 -0.79
N THR A 172 10.47 -13.91 0.36
CA THR A 172 9.82 -14.95 1.19
C THR A 172 8.44 -15.36 0.68
N LEU A 173 7.88 -14.65 -0.32
CA LEU A 173 6.56 -14.95 -0.85
C LEU A 173 6.54 -16.29 -1.59
N ASN A 174 5.52 -17.09 -1.30
CA ASN A 174 5.26 -18.30 -2.08
C ASN A 174 4.69 -17.94 -3.48
N PRO A 175 4.55 -18.90 -4.41
CA PRO A 175 4.05 -18.63 -5.77
C PRO A 175 2.64 -17.99 -5.81
N ARG A 176 1.75 -18.36 -4.87
CA ARG A 176 0.40 -17.81 -4.78
C ARG A 176 0.41 -16.34 -4.37
N GLN A 177 1.10 -16.02 -3.28
CA GLN A 177 1.27 -14.65 -2.78
C GLN A 177 2.01 -13.77 -3.79
N THR A 178 3.01 -14.34 -4.45
CA THR A 178 3.70 -13.73 -5.58
C THR A 178 2.71 -13.31 -6.66
N THR A 179 1.82 -14.23 -7.06
CA THR A 179 0.80 -13.96 -8.09
C THR A 179 -0.17 -12.86 -7.67
N VAL A 180 -0.58 -12.83 -6.40
CA VAL A 180 -1.40 -11.73 -5.83
C VAL A 180 -0.68 -10.39 -5.97
N MET A 181 0.58 -10.31 -5.54
CA MET A 181 1.34 -9.06 -5.61
C MET A 181 1.50 -8.57 -7.04
N LYS A 182 1.80 -9.46 -8.00
CA LYS A 182 1.88 -9.07 -9.42
C LYS A 182 0.57 -8.50 -9.94
N TYR A 183 -0.55 -9.13 -9.61
CA TYR A 183 -1.87 -8.65 -9.97
C TYR A 183 -2.13 -7.24 -9.40
N VAL A 184 -1.93 -7.05 -8.10
CA VAL A 184 -2.18 -5.76 -7.44
C VAL A 184 -1.23 -4.68 -7.95
N VAL A 185 0.06 -4.97 -8.15
CA VAL A 185 1.03 -4.02 -8.73
C VAL A 185 0.59 -3.59 -10.13
N SER A 186 0.21 -4.54 -11.00
CA SER A 186 -0.26 -4.23 -12.36
C SER A 186 -1.50 -3.33 -12.37
N VAL A 187 -2.51 -3.67 -11.56
CA VAL A 187 -3.75 -2.88 -11.47
C VAL A 187 -3.50 -1.51 -10.84
N SER A 188 -2.74 -1.46 -9.74
CA SER A 188 -2.44 -0.22 -9.02
C SER A 188 -1.59 0.74 -9.85
N LYS A 189 -0.67 0.24 -10.68
CA LYS A 189 0.12 1.05 -11.60
C LYS A 189 -0.77 1.88 -12.52
N LYS A 190 -1.65 1.21 -13.27
CA LYS A 190 -2.57 1.87 -14.19
C LYS A 190 -3.42 2.93 -13.46
N LYS A 191 -4.05 2.55 -12.35
CA LYS A 191 -4.90 3.47 -11.56
C LYS A 191 -4.12 4.66 -11.00
N SER A 192 -2.90 4.44 -10.52
CA SER A 192 -2.04 5.48 -9.96
C SER A 192 -1.59 6.48 -11.03
N GLU A 193 -1.26 6.01 -12.23
CA GLU A 193 -0.94 6.87 -13.38
C GLU A 193 -2.14 7.73 -13.79
N GLU A 194 -3.33 7.13 -13.88
CA GLU A 194 -4.59 7.84 -14.19
C GLU A 194 -4.96 8.90 -13.14
N ALA A 195 -4.72 8.62 -11.86
CA ALA A 195 -5.06 9.52 -10.75
C ALA A 195 -3.99 10.59 -10.45
N TYR A 196 -2.81 10.54 -11.07
CA TYR A 196 -1.67 11.39 -10.70
C TYR A 196 -1.98 12.89 -10.85
N SER A 197 -2.55 13.30 -11.99
CA SER A 197 -2.88 14.71 -12.25
C SER A 197 -3.94 15.24 -11.29
N GLN A 198 -4.96 14.43 -10.98
CA GLN A 198 -6.01 14.81 -10.04
C GLN A 198 -5.46 15.07 -8.63
N VAL A 199 -4.53 14.24 -8.15
CA VAL A 199 -3.87 14.46 -6.85
C VAL A 199 -3.04 15.74 -6.91
N LEU A 200 -2.29 15.95 -7.99
CA LEU A 200 -1.48 17.15 -8.18
C LEU A 200 -2.34 18.43 -8.16
N ASP A 201 -3.51 18.42 -8.80
CA ASP A 201 -4.44 19.55 -8.80
C ASP A 201 -5.01 19.85 -7.40
N LYS A 202 -5.34 18.80 -6.62
CA LYS A 202 -5.75 18.95 -5.21
C LYS A 202 -4.63 19.59 -4.38
N LEU A 203 -3.39 19.14 -4.58
CA LEU A 203 -2.22 19.67 -3.90
C LEU A 203 -1.93 21.13 -4.28
N ALA A 204 -2.07 21.49 -5.56
CA ALA A 204 -1.88 22.85 -6.05
C ALA A 204 -2.84 23.84 -5.38
N LYS A 205 -4.10 23.47 -5.17
CA LYS A 205 -5.09 24.28 -4.43
C LYS A 205 -4.66 24.56 -2.99
N MET A 206 -3.91 23.65 -2.37
CA MET A 206 -3.33 23.78 -1.03
C MET A 206 -1.91 24.38 -1.03
N LYS A 207 -1.47 24.95 -2.17
CA LYS A 207 -0.13 25.55 -2.37
C LYS A 207 1.04 24.56 -2.27
N PHE A 208 0.79 23.27 -2.47
CA PHE A 208 1.82 22.26 -2.67
C PHE A 208 2.09 22.05 -4.16
N ASN A 209 3.30 21.62 -4.51
CA ASN A 209 3.72 21.43 -5.90
C ASN A 209 4.05 19.95 -6.21
N LYS A 210 4.48 19.67 -7.45
CA LYS A 210 4.84 18.30 -7.90
C LYS A 210 5.93 17.66 -7.03
N ASN A 211 6.95 18.43 -6.63
CA ASN A 211 8.03 17.92 -5.79
C ASN A 211 7.53 17.51 -4.40
N ASP A 212 6.50 18.19 -3.87
CA ASP A 212 5.86 17.78 -2.62
C ASP A 212 5.13 16.43 -2.76
N LEU A 213 4.43 16.22 -3.87
CA LEU A 213 3.80 14.93 -4.19
C LEU A 213 4.84 13.82 -4.31
N ASP A 214 5.91 14.05 -5.07
CA ASP A 214 6.96 13.06 -5.31
C ASP A 214 7.65 12.65 -3.99
N LYS A 215 7.97 13.61 -3.11
CA LYS A 215 8.49 13.34 -1.76
C LYS A 215 7.50 12.58 -0.88
N THR A 216 6.22 12.92 -0.97
CA THR A 216 5.17 12.24 -0.20
C THR A 216 5.02 10.78 -0.63
N LEU A 217 5.07 10.50 -1.93
CA LEU A 217 5.04 9.14 -2.46
C LEU A 217 6.28 8.33 -2.06
N ILE A 218 7.47 8.95 -2.07
CA ILE A 218 8.70 8.33 -1.54
C ILE A 218 8.56 8.02 -0.05
N TYR A 219 8.02 8.96 0.74
CA TYR A 219 7.78 8.74 2.16
C TYR A 219 6.82 7.56 2.41
N ILE A 220 5.71 7.45 1.67
CA ILE A 220 4.80 6.29 1.76
C ILE A 220 5.56 5.00 1.45
N ARG A 221 6.30 4.99 0.32
CA ARG A 221 7.07 3.83 -0.14
C ARG A 221 8.16 3.40 0.82
N ASP A 222 8.85 4.32 1.48
CA ASP A 222 10.09 3.99 2.21
C ASP A 222 9.93 4.14 3.72
N ALA A 223 9.33 5.23 4.18
CA ALA A 223 9.40 5.65 5.58
C ALA A 223 8.12 5.44 6.41
N ALA A 224 6.93 5.56 5.81
CA ALA A 224 5.66 5.45 6.52
C ALA A 224 5.53 4.07 7.21
N PRO A 225 5.35 3.98 8.54
CA PRO A 225 5.35 2.69 9.22
C PRO A 225 4.10 1.86 8.90
N VAL A 226 4.28 0.57 8.58
CA VAL A 226 3.18 -0.40 8.65
C VAL A 226 3.11 -0.88 10.10
N ILE A 227 1.93 -0.80 10.72
CA ILE A 227 1.72 -1.13 12.12
C ILE A 227 0.60 -2.15 12.30
N ILE A 228 0.67 -2.88 13.41
CA ILE A 228 -0.41 -3.77 13.88
C ILE A 228 -0.76 -3.37 15.31
N HIS A 229 -2.00 -2.93 15.51
CA HIS A 229 -2.55 -2.68 16.84
C HIS A 229 -2.89 -3.99 17.55
N PHE A 230 -2.70 -4.04 18.87
CA PHE A 230 -3.06 -5.18 19.70
C PHE A 230 -3.41 -4.75 21.12
N ASN A 231 -4.29 -5.51 21.77
CA ASN A 231 -4.67 -5.28 23.16
C ASN A 231 -3.60 -5.82 24.11
N SER A 232 -3.25 -5.10 25.18
CA SER A 232 -2.20 -5.54 26.11
C SER A 232 -2.50 -6.89 26.78
N ASN A 233 -3.78 -7.28 26.92
CA ASN A 233 -4.16 -8.59 27.47
C ASN A 233 -3.84 -9.76 26.52
N THR A 234 -3.61 -9.51 25.22
CA THR A 234 -3.17 -10.55 24.28
C THR A 234 -1.65 -10.67 24.21
N PHE A 235 -0.90 -9.81 24.91
CA PHE A 235 0.55 -9.75 24.80
C PHE A 235 1.24 -11.05 25.23
N ASP A 236 0.70 -11.76 26.22
CA ASP A 236 1.23 -13.07 26.63
C ASP A 236 1.16 -14.12 25.51
N LYS A 237 0.19 -13.99 24.58
CA LYS A 237 0.14 -14.87 23.40
C LYS A 237 1.29 -14.54 22.44
N LEU A 238 1.55 -13.25 22.20
CA LEU A 238 2.68 -12.81 21.36
C LEU A 238 4.03 -13.21 21.96
N LEU A 239 4.18 -13.14 23.29
CA LEU A 239 5.40 -13.54 23.98
C LEU A 239 5.74 -15.03 23.79
N ASN A 240 4.72 -15.87 23.58
CA ASN A 240 4.86 -17.31 23.43
C ASN A 240 4.72 -17.79 21.97
N ASP A 241 4.60 -16.87 21.01
CA ASP A 241 4.53 -17.21 19.59
C ASP A 241 5.82 -16.79 18.87
N THR A 242 6.00 -17.34 17.68
CA THR A 242 7.09 -16.99 16.75
C THR A 242 6.58 -16.12 15.61
N HIS A 243 5.27 -16.10 15.38
CA HIS A 243 4.63 -15.41 14.28
C HIS A 243 3.43 -14.59 14.77
N TYR A 244 3.18 -13.47 14.10
CA TYR A 244 1.86 -12.84 14.16
C TYR A 244 0.90 -13.60 13.23
N ARG A 245 -0.21 -14.06 13.80
CA ARG A 245 -1.17 -14.94 13.15
C ARG A 245 -2.43 -14.19 12.72
N ASN A 246 -2.99 -14.56 11.58
CA ASN A 246 -4.30 -14.05 11.16
C ASN A 246 -5.45 -14.82 11.84
N LEU A 247 -6.69 -14.36 11.61
CA LEU A 247 -7.89 -14.97 12.19
C LEU A 247 -8.08 -16.45 11.80
N PHE A 248 -7.70 -16.81 10.57
CA PHE A 248 -7.84 -18.18 10.06
C PHE A 248 -6.91 -19.17 10.77
N GLU A 249 -5.75 -18.70 11.22
CA GLU A 249 -4.77 -19.53 11.93
C GLU A 249 -5.17 -19.77 13.39
N ILE A 250 -5.69 -18.75 14.07
CA ILE A 250 -5.97 -18.80 15.52
C ILE A 250 -7.30 -19.48 15.85
N ASN A 251 -8.25 -19.55 14.92
CA ASN A 251 -9.62 -19.95 15.21
C ASN A 251 -10.14 -21.06 14.31
N LYS A 252 -9.48 -22.22 14.36
CA LYS A 252 -9.85 -23.41 13.57
C LYS A 252 -11.29 -23.88 13.80
N GLN A 253 -11.85 -23.64 14.99
CA GLN A 253 -13.20 -24.12 15.36
C GLN A 253 -14.33 -23.14 14.95
N LYS A 254 -14.13 -21.82 15.00
CA LYS A 254 -15.15 -20.85 14.50
C LYS A 254 -15.08 -20.62 12.99
N TYR A 255 -14.23 -21.36 12.29
CA TYR A 255 -14.07 -21.30 10.84
C TYR A 255 -15.42 -21.42 10.11
N ASN A 256 -16.40 -22.15 10.62
CA ASN A 256 -17.61 -22.46 9.84
C ASN A 256 -18.63 -21.34 9.62
N LYS A 257 -18.59 -20.19 10.33
CA LYS A 257 -19.62 -19.13 10.15
C LYS A 257 -19.09 -17.79 9.65
N SER A 258 -18.00 -17.27 10.21
CA SER A 258 -17.43 -15.98 9.80
C SER A 258 -16.38 -16.08 8.69
N SER A 259 -15.87 -17.28 8.39
CA SER A 259 -14.84 -17.44 7.34
C SER A 259 -15.40 -17.26 5.94
N GLY A 260 -16.65 -17.65 5.68
CA GLY A 260 -17.26 -17.55 4.34
C GLY A 260 -17.21 -16.13 3.79
N ASN A 261 -17.65 -15.16 4.60
CA ASN A 261 -17.63 -13.74 4.21
C ASN A 261 -16.20 -13.24 3.98
N ARG A 262 -15.24 -13.61 4.83
CA ARG A 262 -13.85 -13.16 4.68
C ARG A 262 -13.15 -13.82 3.50
N VAL A 263 -13.39 -15.10 3.25
CA VAL A 263 -12.90 -15.84 2.08
C VAL A 263 -13.46 -15.21 0.81
N HIS A 264 -14.77 -14.94 0.78
CA HIS A 264 -15.42 -14.26 -0.33
C HIS A 264 -14.84 -12.85 -0.54
N HIS A 265 -14.65 -12.10 0.54
CA HIS A 265 -14.05 -10.77 0.50
C HIS A 265 -12.63 -10.79 -0.08
N GLU A 266 -11.74 -11.63 0.46
CA GLU A 266 -10.38 -11.81 -0.06
C GLU A 266 -10.38 -12.28 -1.52
N SER A 267 -11.36 -13.09 -1.90
CA SER A 267 -11.54 -13.52 -3.29
C SER A 267 -11.86 -12.37 -4.23
N GLN A 268 -12.69 -11.40 -3.79
CA GLN A 268 -12.96 -10.19 -4.57
C GLN A 268 -11.73 -9.28 -4.66
N LEU A 269 -11.03 -9.06 -3.54
CA LEU A 269 -9.84 -8.21 -3.48
C LEU A 269 -8.69 -8.72 -4.34
N PHE A 270 -8.47 -10.03 -4.32
CA PHE A 270 -7.30 -10.67 -4.92
C PHE A 270 -7.67 -11.52 -6.15
N ASN A 271 -8.76 -11.20 -6.83
CA ASN A 271 -9.19 -11.85 -8.08
C ASN A 271 -9.22 -13.40 -8.01
N ASN A 272 -9.71 -13.91 -6.88
CA ASN A 272 -9.78 -15.33 -6.52
C ASN A 272 -8.41 -16.05 -6.52
N ILE A 273 -7.28 -15.33 -6.52
CA ILE A 273 -5.95 -15.94 -6.62
C ILE A 273 -5.68 -16.83 -5.41
N TYR A 274 -6.17 -16.46 -4.21
CA TYR A 274 -6.01 -17.30 -3.03
C TYR A 274 -6.76 -18.64 -3.16
N GLU A 275 -7.90 -18.67 -3.85
CA GLU A 275 -8.73 -19.87 -3.98
C GLU A 275 -8.35 -20.75 -5.19
N LYS A 276 -7.75 -20.17 -6.24
CA LYS A 276 -7.48 -20.84 -7.52
C LYS A 276 -6.30 -21.84 -7.53
N PHE A 277 -5.44 -21.84 -6.51
CA PHE A 277 -4.21 -22.63 -6.53
C PHE A 277 -4.38 -24.00 -5.82
N GLY A 278 -4.42 -25.08 -6.59
CA GLY A 278 -4.24 -26.47 -6.11
C GLY A 278 -5.46 -27.38 -6.22
N THR A 279 -5.25 -28.68 -6.00
CA THR A 279 -6.25 -29.76 -6.22
C THR A 279 -7.35 -29.84 -5.16
N ARG A 280 -7.34 -28.96 -4.15
CA ARG A 280 -8.31 -28.95 -3.02
C ARG A 280 -9.06 -27.63 -2.83
N ASN A 281 -9.00 -26.67 -3.76
CA ASN A 281 -9.75 -25.40 -3.73
C ASN A 281 -9.67 -24.58 -2.42
N HIS A 282 -8.67 -24.81 -1.56
CA HIS A 282 -8.56 -24.11 -0.29
C HIS A 282 -7.14 -23.63 -0.04
N CYS A 283 -7.02 -22.33 0.21
CA CYS A 283 -5.79 -21.72 0.69
C CYS A 283 -5.49 -22.17 2.12
N ASP A 284 -4.24 -22.56 2.39
CA ASP A 284 -3.77 -22.75 3.76
C ASP A 284 -3.97 -21.43 4.54
N PRO A 285 -4.60 -21.44 5.73
CA PRO A 285 -4.73 -20.28 6.61
C PRO A 285 -3.44 -19.47 6.78
N PHE A 286 -2.30 -20.13 6.87
CA PHE A 286 -1.00 -19.50 7.04
C PHE A 286 -0.58 -18.64 5.84
N GLU A 287 -1.04 -18.98 4.64
CA GLU A 287 -0.70 -18.26 3.41
C GLU A 287 -1.54 -17.01 3.18
N ARG A 288 -2.71 -16.91 3.85
CA ARG A 288 -3.59 -15.75 3.79
C ARG A 288 -2.95 -14.51 4.39
N PRO A 289 -3.35 -13.31 3.94
CA PRO A 289 -2.75 -12.07 4.40
C PRO A 289 -2.99 -11.83 5.89
N LYS A 290 -2.06 -11.11 6.51
CA LYS A 290 -2.22 -10.54 7.85
C LYS A 290 -2.69 -9.11 7.68
N TYR A 291 -3.37 -8.56 8.68
CA TYR A 291 -4.02 -7.26 8.57
C TYR A 291 -3.43 -6.28 9.59
N GLY A 292 -3.24 -5.04 9.16
CA GLY A 292 -2.72 -3.94 9.95
C GLY A 292 -3.14 -2.59 9.36
N SER A 293 -2.41 -1.53 9.70
CA SER A 293 -2.65 -0.20 9.15
C SER A 293 -1.35 0.52 8.83
N LEU A 294 -1.37 1.39 7.83
CA LEU A 294 -0.29 2.32 7.52
C LEU A 294 -0.42 3.53 8.44
N ASN A 295 0.56 3.72 9.32
CA ASN A 295 0.68 4.90 10.18
C ASN A 295 1.17 6.10 9.35
N ILE A 296 0.31 6.57 8.46
CA ILE A 296 0.70 7.44 7.35
C ILE A 296 1.16 8.83 7.81
N VAL A 297 0.77 9.26 9.01
CA VAL A 297 1.21 10.53 9.62
C VAL A 297 2.27 10.35 10.70
N ASN A 298 2.84 9.15 10.82
CA ASN A 298 3.90 8.80 11.77
C ASN A 298 3.55 9.14 13.24
N ASP A 299 2.29 9.00 13.62
CA ASP A 299 1.86 9.25 15.00
C ASP A 299 2.50 8.22 15.94
N GLN A 300 3.23 8.68 16.95
CA GLN A 300 3.93 7.82 17.88
C GLN A 300 2.98 6.91 18.68
N LYS A 301 1.72 7.33 18.84
CA LYS A 301 0.65 6.59 19.53
C LYS A 301 -0.08 5.59 18.63
N GLY A 302 0.36 5.44 17.38
CA GLY A 302 -0.29 4.61 16.37
C GLY A 302 -1.47 5.32 15.71
N VAL A 303 -2.35 4.57 15.06
CA VAL A 303 -3.50 5.12 14.33
C VAL A 303 -4.72 5.17 15.25
N LYS A 304 -5.17 6.37 15.64
CA LYS A 304 -6.21 6.55 16.66
C LYS A 304 -7.52 5.79 16.37
N CYS A 305 -7.98 5.79 15.12
CA CYS A 305 -9.19 5.07 14.71
C CYS A 305 -9.02 3.54 14.70
N CYS A 306 -7.81 3.01 14.89
CA CYS A 306 -7.55 1.59 15.12
C CYS A 306 -7.53 1.20 16.61
N SER A 307 -7.85 2.10 17.53
CA SER A 307 -7.80 1.82 18.99
C SER A 307 -8.75 0.70 19.44
N CYS A 308 -9.79 0.37 18.67
CA CYS A 308 -10.65 -0.79 18.92
C CYS A 308 -9.89 -2.14 18.80
N TYR A 309 -8.79 -2.20 18.05
CA TYR A 309 -7.92 -3.38 17.97
C TYR A 309 -6.91 -3.46 19.13
N GLY A 310 -6.76 -2.35 19.86
CA GLY A 310 -5.96 -2.26 21.07
C GLY A 310 -5.12 -0.98 21.18
N GLU A 311 -4.67 -0.75 22.40
CA GLU A 311 -3.93 0.42 22.85
C GLU A 311 -2.41 0.32 22.62
N CYS A 312 -1.90 -0.88 22.30
CA CYS A 312 -0.51 -1.10 21.94
C CYS A 312 -0.36 -1.32 20.44
N HIS A 313 0.84 -1.15 19.90
CA HIS A 313 1.12 -1.47 18.50
C HIS A 313 2.55 -1.95 18.26
N MET A 314 2.72 -2.71 17.18
CA MET A 314 4.04 -3.08 16.67
C MET A 314 4.28 -2.36 15.35
N GLU A 315 5.45 -1.75 15.20
CA GLU A 315 5.92 -1.25 13.89
C GLU A 315 6.70 -2.35 13.17
N LEU A 316 6.39 -2.55 11.90
CA LEU A 316 6.96 -3.62 11.09
C LEU A 316 8.11 -3.14 10.21
N LYS A 317 9.01 -4.06 9.85
CA LYS A 317 10.10 -3.91 8.86
C LYS A 317 10.16 -5.12 7.93
N GLY A 318 10.59 -4.90 6.69
CA GLY A 318 10.72 -5.97 5.69
C GLY A 318 9.37 -6.54 5.23
N VAL A 319 8.33 -5.71 5.21
CA VAL A 319 6.95 -6.14 4.87
C VAL A 319 6.28 -5.28 3.82
N LYS A 320 6.74 -4.05 3.61
CA LYS A 320 6.05 -3.03 2.83
C LYS A 320 5.97 -3.37 1.34
N LEU A 321 7.04 -3.93 0.75
CA LEU A 321 7.02 -4.35 -0.65
C LEU A 321 6.07 -5.53 -0.93
N ARG A 322 5.71 -6.29 0.11
CA ARG A 322 4.75 -7.39 0.05
C ARG A 322 3.42 -7.06 0.72
N THR A 323 3.12 -5.77 0.89
CA THR A 323 1.88 -5.28 1.48
C THR A 323 1.05 -4.56 0.43
N THR A 324 -0.26 -4.79 0.46
CA THR A 324 -1.23 -3.99 -0.29
C THR A 324 -1.96 -3.04 0.66
N PHE A 325 -2.47 -1.95 0.09
CA PHE A 325 -3.01 -0.84 0.88
C PHE A 325 -4.38 -0.41 0.37
N ALA A 326 -5.27 -0.05 1.30
CA ALA A 326 -6.56 0.56 1.02
C ALA A 326 -6.72 1.88 1.78
N ASN A 327 -7.54 2.79 1.26
CA ASN A 327 -7.83 4.08 1.92
C ASN A 327 -8.65 3.95 3.23
N MET A 328 -9.29 2.81 3.41
CA MET A 328 -10.18 2.49 4.52
C MET A 328 -10.23 0.96 4.71
N ASP A 329 -11.14 0.48 5.55
CA ASP A 329 -11.47 -0.95 5.63
C ASP A 329 -11.77 -1.49 4.22
N SER A 330 -11.04 -2.53 3.81
CA SER A 330 -11.20 -3.12 2.49
C SER A 330 -12.58 -3.73 2.28
N PHE A 331 -13.37 -4.05 3.31
CA PHE A 331 -14.77 -4.44 3.14
C PHE A 331 -15.61 -3.36 2.44
N HIS A 332 -15.19 -2.10 2.50
CA HIS A 332 -15.85 -0.96 1.86
C HIS A 332 -15.16 -0.48 0.58
N THR A 333 -13.99 -1.03 0.22
CA THR A 333 -13.27 -0.62 -0.98
C THR A 333 -12.49 -1.75 -1.64
N LYS A 334 -12.57 -1.81 -2.98
CA LYS A 334 -11.81 -2.76 -3.81
C LYS A 334 -10.57 -2.11 -4.43
N ASN A 335 -10.29 -0.85 -4.09
CA ASN A 335 -9.16 -0.11 -4.61
C ASN A 335 -7.92 -0.37 -3.77
N LEU A 336 -7.17 -1.41 -4.17
CA LEU A 336 -5.87 -1.69 -3.59
C LEU A 336 -4.76 -0.92 -4.30
N ALA A 337 -3.80 -0.43 -3.53
CA ALA A 337 -2.53 0.09 -3.97
C ALA A 337 -1.39 -0.86 -3.58
N SER A 338 -0.30 -0.80 -4.34
CA SER A 338 1.02 -1.19 -3.87
C SER A 338 1.75 0.04 -3.31
N CYS A 339 2.82 -0.13 -2.55
CA CYS A 339 3.58 1.01 -2.01
C CYS A 339 4.27 1.85 -3.10
N GLU A 340 4.44 1.32 -4.32
CA GLU A 340 5.04 2.03 -5.46
C GLU A 340 4.01 2.82 -6.27
N TYR A 341 2.75 2.38 -6.27
CA TYR A 341 1.67 2.93 -7.07
C TYR A 341 0.47 3.23 -6.18
N TYR A 342 0.43 4.45 -5.63
CA TYR A 342 -0.45 4.83 -4.52
C TYR A 342 -1.33 6.07 -4.80
N CYS A 343 -1.19 6.73 -5.96
CA CYS A 343 -1.88 8.00 -6.21
C CYS A 343 -3.40 7.88 -6.22
N HIS A 344 -3.97 6.79 -6.73
CA HIS A 344 -5.42 6.59 -6.70
C HIS A 344 -5.96 6.46 -5.27
N VAL A 345 -5.19 5.88 -4.34
CA VAL A 345 -5.56 5.86 -2.92
C VAL A 345 -5.46 7.27 -2.30
N LEU A 346 -4.40 8.05 -2.61
CA LEU A 346 -4.33 9.47 -2.18
C LEU A 346 -5.46 10.32 -2.74
N SER A 347 -5.93 10.00 -3.95
CA SER A 347 -7.04 10.73 -4.58
C SER A 347 -8.33 10.63 -3.77
N GLU A 348 -8.49 9.61 -2.94
CA GLU A 348 -9.63 9.40 -2.05
C GLU A 348 -9.49 10.07 -0.68
N PHE A 349 -8.35 10.71 -0.39
CA PHE A 349 -8.14 11.39 0.88
C PHE A 349 -8.91 12.72 0.91
N SER A 350 -9.39 13.08 2.10
CA SER A 350 -9.85 14.45 2.36
C SER A 350 -8.70 15.45 2.26
N GLU A 351 -9.01 16.73 2.03
CA GLU A 351 -7.98 17.78 1.98
C GLU A 351 -7.18 17.86 3.28
N LYS A 352 -7.84 17.65 4.43
CA LYS A 352 -7.21 17.62 5.76
C LYS A 352 -6.19 16.49 5.89
N GLU A 353 -6.56 15.28 5.49
CA GLU A 353 -5.66 14.12 5.48
C GLU A 353 -4.49 14.32 4.52
N LEU A 354 -4.78 14.81 3.30
CA LEU A 354 -3.80 15.02 2.25
C LEU A 354 -2.78 16.10 2.63
N LYS A 355 -3.22 17.17 3.28
CA LYS A 355 -2.32 18.19 3.85
C LYS A 355 -1.42 17.59 4.94
N ALA A 356 -1.98 16.83 5.87
CA ALA A 356 -1.23 16.25 6.98
C ALA A 356 -0.13 15.29 6.49
N ILE A 357 -0.44 14.40 5.54
CA ILE A 357 0.54 13.48 4.97
C ILE A 357 1.61 14.21 4.17
N VAL A 358 1.27 15.24 3.39
CA VAL A 358 2.28 16.00 2.62
C VAL A 358 3.23 16.72 3.56
N GLU A 359 2.73 17.33 4.64
CA GLU A 359 3.60 17.97 5.64
C GLU A 359 4.58 16.98 6.26
N VAL A 360 4.15 15.75 6.57
CA VAL A 360 5.03 14.69 7.09
C VAL A 360 6.00 14.19 6.01
N GLY A 361 5.50 13.82 4.83
CA GLY A 361 6.30 13.24 3.76
C GLY A 361 7.31 14.18 3.13
N THR A 362 7.11 15.49 3.27
CA THR A 362 8.07 16.51 2.83
C THR A 362 9.04 16.94 3.92
N GLY A 363 8.90 16.42 5.14
CA GLY A 363 9.72 16.77 6.30
C GLY A 363 9.38 18.12 6.94
N ARG A 364 8.27 18.76 6.54
CA ARG A 364 7.76 19.98 7.21
C ARG A 364 7.22 19.69 8.61
N ALA A 365 6.85 18.44 8.88
CA ALA A 365 6.54 17.92 10.18
C ALA A 365 7.17 16.53 10.35
N THR A 366 7.59 16.18 11.57
CA THR A 366 8.10 14.83 11.87
C THR A 366 6.99 13.81 12.05
N TRP A 367 5.83 14.27 12.52
CA TRP A 367 4.59 13.51 12.69
C TRP A 367 3.39 14.47 12.78
N LYS A 368 2.17 13.93 12.69
CA LYS A 368 0.92 14.60 13.04
C LYS A 368 0.03 13.68 13.88
N ASN A 369 -0.89 14.26 14.64
CA ASN A 369 -1.88 13.48 15.38
C ASN A 369 -2.77 12.69 14.41
N SER A 370 -2.90 11.40 14.64
CA SER A 370 -3.70 10.49 13.79
C SER A 370 -5.20 10.75 13.88
N SER A 371 -5.69 11.61 14.78
CA SER A 371 -7.07 12.12 14.75
C SER A 371 -7.40 12.96 13.52
N LEU A 372 -6.38 13.40 12.76
CA LEU A 372 -6.57 14.03 11.45
C LEU A 372 -6.98 13.01 10.37
N ILE A 373 -6.79 11.72 10.64
CA ILE A 373 -7.12 10.61 9.72
C ILE A 373 -8.50 10.08 10.08
N ALA A 374 -9.45 10.22 9.15
CA ALA A 374 -10.84 9.79 9.39
C ALA A 374 -10.94 8.26 9.36
N ASN A 375 -10.43 7.65 8.29
CA ASN A 375 -10.40 6.21 8.09
C ASN A 375 -8.96 5.71 8.14
N TYR A 376 -8.71 4.67 8.94
CA TYR A 376 -7.39 4.04 8.95
C TYR A 376 -7.04 3.51 7.58
N LYS A 377 -5.77 3.62 7.19
CA LYS A 377 -5.32 3.14 5.89
C LYS A 377 -4.96 1.68 6.05
N GLU A 378 -5.84 0.77 5.62
CA GLU A 378 -5.68 -0.66 5.87
C GLU A 378 -4.48 -1.24 5.10
N CYS A 379 -3.77 -2.17 5.74
CA CYS A 379 -2.69 -2.94 5.13
C CYS A 379 -3.04 -4.43 5.11
N GLN A 380 -2.87 -5.09 3.95
CA GLN A 380 -2.87 -6.54 3.84
C GLN A 380 -1.45 -7.04 3.56
N ILE A 381 -0.85 -7.70 4.54
CA ILE A 381 0.55 -8.14 4.55
C ILE A 381 0.59 -9.59 4.05
N HIS A 382 1.13 -9.80 2.84
CA HIS A 382 1.23 -11.12 2.23
C HIS A 382 2.49 -11.85 2.73
N GLY A 383 2.39 -13.13 3.06
CA GLY A 383 3.50 -13.91 3.63
C GLY A 383 3.47 -14.04 5.16
N PRO A 384 4.46 -14.70 5.75
CA PRO A 384 4.59 -14.81 7.20
C PRO A 384 4.99 -13.47 7.83
N VAL A 385 4.59 -13.21 9.07
CA VAL A 385 5.10 -12.09 9.88
C VAL A 385 5.80 -12.71 11.08
N LYS A 386 7.10 -12.97 10.94
CA LYS A 386 7.93 -13.55 11.99
C LYS A 386 8.31 -12.48 12.98
N LEU A 387 8.08 -12.72 14.27
CA LEU A 387 8.26 -11.68 15.28
C LEU A 387 9.74 -11.25 15.40
N SER A 388 10.67 -12.20 15.29
CA SER A 388 12.12 -11.94 15.37
C SER A 388 12.72 -11.24 14.15
N GLU A 389 12.04 -11.26 13.01
CA GLU A 389 12.54 -10.70 11.75
C GLU A 389 11.80 -9.41 11.37
N ASN A 390 10.48 -9.36 11.62
CA ASN A 390 9.63 -8.32 11.06
C ASN A 390 9.23 -7.25 12.07
N ILE A 391 9.49 -7.40 13.37
CA ILE A 391 9.17 -6.34 14.34
C ILE A 391 10.36 -5.39 14.46
N LYS A 392 10.13 -4.11 14.17
CA LYS A 392 11.09 -3.04 14.36
C LYS A 392 10.97 -2.44 15.76
N VAL A 393 9.74 -2.12 16.16
CA VAL A 393 9.43 -1.49 17.45
C VAL A 393 8.20 -2.17 18.04
N ILE A 394 8.23 -2.44 19.34
CA ILE A 394 7.04 -2.71 20.12
C ILE A 394 6.71 -1.49 20.99
N ALA A 395 5.49 -0.98 20.85
CA ALA A 395 5.07 0.28 21.46
C ALA A 395 3.93 0.07 22.46
N PHE A 396 4.09 0.64 23.66
CA PHE A 396 3.12 0.57 24.75
C PHE A 396 2.84 1.96 25.33
N PRO A 397 1.61 2.25 25.78
CA PRO A 397 1.32 3.41 26.61
C PRO A 397 2.13 3.44 27.92
N GLU A 398 2.60 4.61 28.35
CA GLU A 398 3.43 4.77 29.57
C GLU A 398 2.70 4.28 30.84
N ASN A 399 1.37 4.43 30.91
CA ASN A 399 0.58 3.97 32.05
C ASN A 399 0.56 2.43 32.21
N LEU A 400 0.95 1.66 31.18
CA LEU A 400 1.05 0.21 31.24
C LEU A 400 2.44 -0.29 31.68
N LYS A 401 3.41 0.61 31.85
CA LYS A 401 4.81 0.27 32.11
C LYS A 401 5.04 -0.48 33.41
N SER A 402 4.37 -0.09 34.50
CA SER A 402 4.47 -0.78 35.79
C SER A 402 4.06 -2.26 35.70
N LYS A 403 3.03 -2.56 34.89
CA LYS A 403 2.49 -3.91 34.71
C LYS A 403 3.30 -4.74 33.70
N PHE A 404 3.74 -4.14 32.60
CA PHE A 404 4.26 -4.88 31.45
C PHE A 404 5.76 -4.73 31.19
N SER A 405 6.48 -3.81 31.86
CA SER A 405 7.88 -3.49 31.54
C SER A 405 8.78 -4.72 31.44
N LYS A 406 8.74 -5.64 32.41
CA LYS A 406 9.56 -6.87 32.37
C LYS A 406 9.26 -7.74 31.14
N LYS A 407 7.98 -7.95 30.83
CA LYS A 407 7.55 -8.78 29.69
C LYS A 407 7.89 -8.11 28.35
N VAL A 408 7.73 -6.79 28.25
CA VAL A 408 8.05 -6.02 27.02
C VAL A 408 9.54 -6.06 26.72
N HIS A 409 10.40 -5.88 27.72
CA HIS A 409 11.85 -6.00 27.53
C HIS A 409 12.28 -7.44 27.23
N GLN A 410 11.62 -8.44 27.82
CA GLN A 410 11.84 -9.84 27.45
C GLN A 410 11.49 -10.10 25.98
N PHE A 411 10.31 -9.65 25.54
CA PHE A 411 9.88 -9.77 24.15
C PHE A 411 10.86 -9.10 23.19
N ALA A 412 11.26 -7.87 23.51
CA ALA A 412 12.21 -7.09 22.71
C ALA A 412 13.56 -7.78 22.57
N LYS A 413 14.06 -8.39 23.67
CA LYS A 413 15.29 -9.18 23.65
C LYS A 413 15.17 -10.43 22.78
N ILE A 414 14.07 -11.19 22.89
CA ILE A 414 13.84 -12.42 22.11
C ILE A 414 13.73 -12.08 20.61
N ASN A 415 13.04 -11.00 20.27
CA ASN A 415 12.70 -10.65 18.90
C ASN A 415 13.62 -9.59 18.28
N ASN A 416 14.68 -9.18 18.98
CA ASN A 416 15.64 -8.17 18.54
C ASN A 416 14.96 -6.88 18.00
N CYS A 417 14.02 -6.34 18.77
CA CYS A 417 13.28 -5.13 18.41
C CYS A 417 13.41 -4.04 19.49
N ALA A 418 13.17 -2.80 19.10
CA ALA A 418 13.21 -1.68 20.05
C ALA A 418 11.91 -1.61 20.88
N VAL A 419 12.02 -1.07 22.10
CA VAL A 419 10.86 -0.75 22.94
C VAL A 419 10.58 0.74 22.86
N ARG A 420 9.32 1.12 22.67
CA ARG A 420 8.84 2.50 22.79
C ARG A 420 7.73 2.59 23.83
N TRP A 421 7.85 3.54 24.73
CA TRP A 421 6.76 3.95 25.62
C TRP A 421 6.25 5.32 25.17
N PHE A 422 4.94 5.59 25.22
CA PHE A 422 4.33 6.81 24.70
C PHE A 422 3.15 7.36 25.51
#